data_AF-A0A2N2NJ93-F1
#
_entry.id   AF-A0A2N2NJ93-F1
#
_cell.length_a   1.000
_cell.length_b   1.000
_cell.length_c   1.000
_cell.angle_alpha   90.00
_cell.angle_beta   90.00
_cell.angle_gamma   90.00
#
_symmetry.space_group_name_H-M   'P 1'
#
loop_
_entity.id
_entity.type
_entity.pdbx_description
1 polymer ?
#
loop_
_entity_poly.entity_id
_entity_poly.type
_entity_poly.pdbx_seq_one_letter_code
_entity_poly.pdbx_strand_id
1 'polypeptide(L)'
;MAKIILTDEDIENIAAQGKTSLIIEENMLLTDLAYEKARRLGVEILQGNLHHPPSTPVRPYLDQPKTSESSLSKPNNPPDISKNIESAYTSRDILQFNDFSSEQQLRDAIILTGRILYHSGLMVSNDGNISVRLQNGNILITPSGVTKGRISAEDLLVIDIDGQIIKAAENPNLKATSEQPMHIEIYRQRPDVRAVIHTHLIFANALAISMGKVRMDVIPEAAIAFGEIPITEFSLPSSPQNAAAVRELIKYHDVLLIRNHGSLAVGKNLDEALIKTERLEHVSKTLTFAELLGDVNTLPPDMLDAIQGIVQKNNKL
;
A
#
# COMPACT_ATOMS: atom_id res chain seq x y z
N MET A 1 -6.62 28.82 20.61
CA MET A 1 -7.19 28.02 21.72
C MET A 1 -6.56 26.63 21.68
N ALA A 2 -6.45 25.94 22.82
CA ALA A 2 -5.98 24.56 22.84
C ALA A 2 -6.97 23.65 22.10
N LYS A 3 -6.45 22.74 21.25
CA LYS A 3 -7.26 21.74 20.56
C LYS A 3 -7.63 20.63 21.54
N ILE A 4 -8.90 20.24 21.55
CA ILE A 4 -9.41 19.10 22.31
C ILE A 4 -9.41 17.88 21.38
N ILE A 5 -8.72 16.81 21.76
CA ILE A 5 -8.66 15.58 20.97
C ILE A 5 -9.55 14.54 21.65
N LEU A 6 -10.50 13.98 20.91
CA LEU A 6 -11.38 12.91 21.34
C LEU A 6 -10.88 11.56 20.81
N THR A 7 -10.68 10.65 21.74
CA THR A 7 -10.29 9.25 21.54
C THR A 7 -11.50 8.34 21.51
N ASP A 8 -11.29 7.05 21.27
CA ASP A 8 -12.36 6.08 21.25
C ASP A 8 -12.92 5.75 22.64
N GLU A 9 -12.11 5.89 23.70
CA GLU A 9 -12.54 5.83 25.10
C GLU A 9 -13.50 6.99 25.45
N ASP A 10 -13.24 8.19 24.93
CA ASP A 10 -14.14 9.34 25.11
C ASP A 10 -15.53 9.08 24.51
N ILE A 11 -15.57 8.44 23.34
CA ILE A 11 -16.82 8.06 22.67
C ILE A 11 -17.57 6.95 23.42
N GLU A 12 -16.85 5.97 23.97
CA GLU A 12 -17.44 4.94 24.82
C GLU A 12 -18.09 5.55 26.07
N ASN A 13 -17.43 6.49 26.72
CA ASN A 13 -17.96 7.21 27.87
C ASN A 13 -19.19 8.05 27.51
N ILE A 14 -19.19 8.71 26.34
CA ILE A 14 -20.33 9.48 25.83
C ILE A 14 -21.55 8.55 25.59
N ALA A 15 -21.33 7.40 24.94
CA ALA A 15 -22.38 6.43 24.67
C ALA A 15 -22.92 5.79 25.96
N ALA A 16 -22.04 5.49 26.92
CA ALA A 16 -22.42 4.94 28.23
C ALA A 16 -23.31 5.90 29.05
N GLN A 17 -23.23 7.20 28.79
CA GLN A 17 -24.12 8.22 29.35
C GLN A 17 -25.46 8.34 28.61
N GLY A 18 -25.73 7.49 27.62
CA GLY A 18 -26.98 7.48 26.84
C GLY A 18 -27.07 8.58 25.79
N LYS A 19 -25.96 9.27 25.47
CA LYS A 19 -25.96 10.27 24.40
C LYS A 19 -25.89 9.57 23.04
N THR A 20 -26.81 9.95 22.15
CA THR A 20 -26.89 9.42 20.79
C THR A 20 -26.31 10.37 19.74
N SER A 21 -25.82 11.55 20.16
CA SER A 21 -25.16 12.49 19.26
C SER A 21 -24.08 13.31 19.98
N LEU A 22 -23.11 13.80 19.19
CA LEU A 22 -21.99 14.62 19.63
C LEU A 22 -21.75 15.74 18.63
N ILE A 23 -21.76 16.99 19.10
CA ILE A 23 -21.48 18.17 18.28
C ILE A 23 -19.98 18.48 18.35
N ILE A 24 -19.34 18.63 17.19
CA ILE A 24 -17.92 18.95 17.05
C ILE A 24 -17.74 20.42 16.75
N GLU A 25 -17.12 21.12 17.70
CA GLU A 25 -16.75 22.53 17.61
C GLU A 25 -15.39 22.70 16.89
N GLU A 26 -15.06 23.93 16.48
CA GLU A 26 -13.87 24.22 15.67
C GLU A 26 -12.53 23.83 16.33
N ASN A 27 -12.50 23.79 17.66
CA ASN A 27 -11.33 23.41 18.45
C ASN A 27 -11.29 21.91 18.79
N MET A 28 -12.22 21.10 18.30
CA MET A 28 -12.31 19.67 18.59
C MET A 28 -11.84 18.82 17.40
N LEU A 29 -11.09 17.76 17.69
CA LEU A 29 -10.62 16.78 16.71
C LEU A 29 -10.94 15.37 17.21
N LEU A 30 -11.44 14.51 16.33
CA LEU A 30 -11.60 13.09 16.63
C LEU A 30 -10.45 12.32 16.01
N THR A 31 -9.95 11.33 16.75
CA THR A 31 -9.10 10.29 16.16
C THR A 31 -9.90 9.39 15.22
N ASP A 32 -9.23 8.69 14.29
CA ASP A 32 -9.88 7.75 13.38
C ASP A 32 -10.65 6.65 14.15
N LEU A 33 -10.07 6.19 15.27
CA LEU A 33 -10.68 5.18 16.12
C LEU A 33 -11.95 5.70 16.82
N ALA A 34 -11.98 6.98 17.19
CA ALA A 34 -13.18 7.63 17.75
C ALA A 34 -14.32 7.70 16.73
N TYR A 35 -14.03 8.01 15.46
CA TYR A 35 -15.02 8.00 14.39
C TYR A 35 -15.62 6.61 14.17
N GLU A 36 -14.78 5.57 14.15
CA GLU A 36 -15.26 4.19 14.02
C GLU A 36 -16.09 3.75 15.24
N LYS A 37 -15.66 4.12 16.45
CA LYS A 37 -16.39 3.81 17.69
C LYS A 37 -17.76 4.46 17.72
N ALA A 38 -17.85 5.74 17.34
CA ALA A 38 -19.11 6.47 17.30
C ALA A 38 -20.12 5.80 16.38
N ARG A 39 -19.66 5.37 15.19
CA ARG A 39 -20.49 4.60 14.25
C ARG A 39 -20.98 3.28 14.83
N ARG A 40 -20.12 2.52 15.53
CA ARG A 40 -20.48 1.23 16.14
C ARG A 40 -21.49 1.38 17.27
N LEU A 41 -21.37 2.44 18.06
CA LEU A 41 -22.22 2.72 19.21
C LEU A 41 -23.47 3.54 18.86
N GLY A 42 -23.66 3.92 17.59
CA GLY A 42 -24.80 4.71 17.16
C GLY A 42 -24.79 6.16 17.65
N VAL A 43 -23.60 6.71 17.94
CA VAL A 43 -23.42 8.12 18.28
C VAL A 43 -23.24 8.92 16.99
N GLU A 44 -24.21 9.77 16.68
CA GLU A 44 -24.19 10.64 15.51
C GLU A 44 -23.23 11.83 15.72
N ILE A 45 -22.27 12.00 14.81
CA ILE A 45 -21.33 13.12 14.86
C ILE A 45 -21.89 14.29 14.04
N LEU A 46 -22.22 15.39 14.71
CA LEU A 46 -22.77 16.60 14.13
C LEU A 46 -21.68 17.68 14.06
N GLN A 47 -21.53 18.37 12.94
CA GLN A 47 -20.60 19.51 12.85
C GLN A 47 -21.31 20.79 13.34
N GLY A 48 -20.69 21.52 14.28
CA GLY A 48 -21.10 22.89 14.58
C GLY A 48 -20.88 23.80 13.37
N ASN A 49 -21.63 24.91 13.28
CA ASN A 49 -21.60 25.87 12.16
C ASN A 49 -20.17 26.23 11.73
N LEU A 50 -19.67 25.53 10.71
CA LEU A 50 -18.38 25.76 10.07
C LEU A 50 -18.64 26.24 8.64
N HIS A 51 -18.39 27.52 8.39
CA HIS A 51 -18.07 27.96 7.04
C HIS A 51 -16.70 27.36 6.69
N HIS A 52 -16.70 26.32 5.85
CA HIS A 52 -15.56 25.53 5.33
C HIS A 52 -15.26 24.23 6.09
N PRO A 53 -15.64 23.06 5.53
CA PRO A 53 -15.16 21.78 6.04
C PRO A 53 -13.73 21.50 5.54
N PRO A 54 -12.82 20.94 6.35
CA PRO A 54 -11.81 20.05 5.82
C PRO A 54 -12.54 18.81 5.31
N SER A 55 -12.47 18.60 4.00
CA SER A 55 -13.16 17.56 3.26
C SER A 55 -12.78 16.16 3.75
N THR A 56 -13.68 15.53 4.52
CA THR A 56 -13.79 14.07 4.54
C THR A 56 -14.13 13.62 3.10
N PRO A 57 -13.43 12.64 2.51
CA PRO A 57 -13.82 12.12 1.20
C PRO A 57 -15.23 11.53 1.28
N VAL A 58 -16.20 12.20 0.65
CA VAL A 58 -17.55 11.65 0.46
C VAL A 58 -17.41 10.39 -0.40
N ARG A 59 -17.87 9.24 0.12
CA ARG A 59 -17.87 7.95 -0.59
C ARG A 59 -19.28 7.68 -1.14
N PRO A 60 -19.57 7.96 -2.43
CA PRO A 60 -20.94 8.04 -2.95
C PRO A 60 -21.74 6.72 -2.95
N TYR A 61 -21.09 5.58 -2.67
CA TYR A 61 -21.71 4.26 -2.71
C TYR A 61 -22.23 3.77 -1.34
N LEU A 62 -22.02 4.53 -0.27
CA LEU A 62 -22.50 4.17 1.08
C LEU A 62 -23.76 4.96 1.49
N ASP A 63 -24.10 6.04 0.77
CA ASP A 63 -25.21 6.96 1.12
C ASP A 63 -26.49 6.75 0.30
N GLN A 64 -26.77 5.52 -0.16
CA GLN A 64 -28.10 5.27 -0.73
C GLN A 64 -29.15 5.14 0.38
N PRO A 65 -30.22 5.95 0.39
CA PRO A 65 -31.30 5.80 1.34
C PRO A 65 -31.99 4.45 1.10
N LYS A 66 -32.22 3.69 2.19
CA LYS A 66 -33.06 2.48 2.15
C LYS A 66 -34.46 2.88 1.68
N THR A 67 -34.78 2.59 0.43
CA THR A 67 -36.15 2.75 -0.09
C THR A 67 -37.02 1.60 0.44
N SER A 68 -38.11 2.02 1.08
CA SER A 68 -39.40 1.33 1.34
C SER A 68 -39.50 -0.19 1.19
N GLU A 69 -40.01 -0.80 2.27
CA GLU A 69 -40.56 -2.16 2.36
C GLU A 69 -41.25 -2.64 1.08
N SER A 70 -40.68 -3.65 0.43
CA SER A 70 -41.41 -4.53 -0.48
C SER A 70 -41.44 -5.93 0.13
N SER A 71 -42.65 -6.46 0.32
CA SER A 71 -42.94 -7.81 0.79
C SER A 71 -42.21 -8.88 -0.03
N LEU A 72 -41.09 -9.36 0.50
CA LEU A 72 -40.43 -10.58 0.05
C LEU A 72 -40.50 -11.59 1.19
N SER A 73 -41.02 -12.77 0.86
CA SER A 73 -41.11 -13.94 1.73
C SER A 73 -39.77 -14.20 2.43
N LYS A 74 -39.83 -14.62 3.71
CA LYS A 74 -38.66 -15.01 4.49
C LYS A 74 -37.78 -15.95 3.65
N PRO A 75 -36.52 -15.59 3.34
CA PRO A 75 -35.61 -16.54 2.73
C PRO A 75 -35.35 -17.66 3.74
N ASN A 76 -35.37 -18.89 3.25
CA ASN A 76 -34.89 -20.06 3.98
C ASN A 76 -33.51 -19.75 4.57
N ASN A 77 -33.22 -20.36 5.74
CA ASN A 77 -31.94 -20.22 6.45
C ASN A 77 -30.78 -20.08 5.47
N PRO A 78 -29.90 -19.08 5.65
CA PRO A 78 -28.74 -18.93 4.79
C PRO A 78 -27.99 -20.27 4.74
N PRO A 79 -27.51 -20.71 3.57
CA PRO A 79 -26.68 -21.90 3.50
C PRO A 79 -25.57 -21.75 4.52
N ASP A 80 -25.30 -22.81 5.28
CA ASP A 80 -24.31 -22.82 6.34
C ASP A 80 -22.92 -22.54 5.73
N ILE A 81 -22.54 -21.26 5.66
CA ILE A 81 -21.30 -20.78 5.07
C ILE A 81 -20.10 -21.21 5.93
N SER A 82 -20.33 -21.66 7.17
CA SER A 82 -19.27 -22.10 8.07
C SER A 82 -18.48 -23.29 7.52
N LYS A 83 -19.08 -24.14 6.69
CA LYS A 83 -18.40 -25.30 6.09
C LYS A 83 -17.54 -24.99 4.87
N ASN A 84 -17.70 -23.83 4.24
CA ASN A 84 -16.92 -23.44 3.04
C ASN A 84 -15.83 -22.40 3.34
N ILE A 85 -15.79 -21.83 4.55
CA ILE A 85 -14.80 -20.83 4.93
C ILE A 85 -13.51 -21.48 5.46
N GLU A 86 -13.55 -22.73 5.94
CA GLU A 86 -12.39 -23.42 6.51
C GLU A 86 -11.29 -23.80 5.50
N SER A 87 -11.51 -23.73 4.19
CA SER A 87 -10.50 -24.12 3.17
C SER A 87 -9.93 -22.97 2.33
N ALA A 88 -10.52 -21.76 2.37
CA ALA A 88 -10.16 -20.67 1.45
C ALA A 88 -9.19 -19.63 2.02
N TYR A 89 -8.88 -19.67 3.32
CA TYR A 89 -8.19 -18.58 4.02
C TYR A 89 -7.11 -19.04 5.02
N THR A 90 -6.17 -19.85 4.55
CA THR A 90 -4.76 -19.81 5.02
C THR A 90 -4.01 -18.64 4.36
N SER A 91 -4.61 -17.45 4.42
CA SER A 91 -4.47 -16.30 3.51
C SER A 91 -3.07 -15.71 3.32
N ARG A 92 -2.08 -16.07 4.13
CA ARG A 92 -0.69 -15.62 3.96
C ARG A 92 0.09 -16.47 2.95
N ASP A 93 -0.26 -17.74 2.78
CA ASP A 93 0.51 -18.67 1.94
C ASP A 93 0.44 -18.29 0.45
N ILE A 94 -0.67 -17.67 0.01
CA ILE A 94 -0.85 -17.24 -1.39
C ILE A 94 0.18 -16.18 -1.82
N LEU A 95 0.59 -15.30 -0.92
CA LEU A 95 1.56 -14.24 -1.24
C LEU A 95 3.01 -14.73 -1.24
N GLN A 96 3.27 -15.90 -0.64
CA GLN A 96 4.60 -16.49 -0.47
C GLN A 96 4.98 -17.48 -1.58
N PHE A 97 4.24 -17.50 -2.68
CA PHE A 97 4.36 -18.41 -3.82
C PHE A 97 5.81 -18.80 -4.21
N ASN A 98 5.93 -19.98 -4.83
CA ASN A 98 7.21 -20.58 -5.19
C ASN A 98 7.26 -20.96 -6.69
N ASP A 99 8.29 -21.70 -7.11
CA ASP A 99 8.49 -22.08 -8.53
C ASP A 99 7.42 -23.03 -9.07
N PHE A 100 6.65 -23.68 -8.20
CA PHE A 100 5.57 -24.60 -8.56
C PHE A 100 4.19 -23.93 -8.58
N SER A 101 4.11 -22.64 -8.24
CA SER A 101 2.85 -21.92 -8.23
C SER A 101 2.31 -21.72 -9.65
N SER A 102 1.04 -22.06 -9.83
CA SER A 102 0.36 -21.93 -11.12
C SER A 102 0.15 -20.45 -11.49
N GLU A 103 -0.02 -20.16 -12.79
CA GLU A 103 -0.34 -18.79 -13.24
C GLU A 103 -1.59 -18.25 -12.53
N GLN A 104 -2.61 -19.09 -12.29
CA GLN A 104 -3.82 -18.68 -11.59
C GLN A 104 -3.53 -18.27 -10.14
N GLN A 105 -2.71 -19.03 -9.41
CA GLN A 105 -2.31 -18.66 -8.04
C GLN A 105 -1.58 -17.32 -8.01
N LEU A 106 -0.74 -17.03 -9.02
CA LEU A 106 -0.04 -15.75 -9.12
C LEU A 106 -0.99 -14.59 -9.48
N ARG A 107 -2.01 -14.84 -10.32
CA ARG A 107 -3.09 -13.87 -10.58
C ARG A 107 -3.84 -13.54 -9.30
N ASP A 108 -4.24 -14.56 -8.54
CA ASP A 108 -4.94 -14.40 -7.27
C ASP A 108 -4.09 -13.63 -6.25
N ALA A 109 -2.77 -13.90 -6.21
CA ALA A 109 -1.83 -13.19 -5.35
C ALA A 109 -1.70 -11.70 -5.72
N ILE A 110 -1.64 -11.34 -7.01
CA ILE A 110 -1.63 -9.94 -7.46
C ILE A 110 -2.94 -9.24 -7.08
N ILE A 111 -4.09 -9.89 -7.28
CA ILE A 111 -5.40 -9.33 -6.91
C ILE A 111 -5.47 -9.06 -5.41
N LEU A 112 -5.06 -10.04 -4.58
CA LEU A 112 -5.04 -9.89 -3.13
C LEU A 112 -4.10 -8.74 -2.71
N THR A 113 -2.92 -8.65 -3.31
CA THR A 113 -1.96 -7.56 -3.04
C THR A 113 -2.54 -6.19 -3.41
N GLY A 114 -3.16 -6.08 -4.59
CA GLY A 114 -3.82 -4.86 -5.04
C GLY A 114 -4.97 -4.43 -4.12
N ARG A 115 -5.74 -5.39 -3.59
CA ARG A 115 -6.77 -5.12 -2.58
C ARG A 115 -6.17 -4.64 -1.27
N ILE A 116 -5.11 -5.27 -0.76
CA ILE A 116 -4.46 -4.86 0.49
C ILE A 116 -3.95 -3.42 0.34
N LEU A 117 -3.16 -3.13 -0.69
CA LEU A 117 -2.59 -1.80 -0.93
C LEU A 117 -3.68 -0.72 -1.06
N TYR A 118 -4.78 -1.03 -1.76
CA TYR A 118 -5.88 -0.09 -1.94
C TYR A 118 -6.65 0.18 -0.64
N HIS A 119 -7.01 -0.86 0.11
CA HIS A 119 -7.79 -0.71 1.34
C HIS A 119 -6.97 -0.11 2.49
N SER A 120 -5.65 -0.33 2.49
CA SER A 120 -4.70 0.32 3.41
C SER A 120 -4.35 1.77 3.02
N GLY A 121 -4.85 2.27 1.89
CA GLY A 121 -4.58 3.64 1.42
C GLY A 121 -3.17 3.85 0.84
N LEU A 122 -2.41 2.78 0.60
CA LEU A 122 -1.05 2.81 0.04
C LEU A 122 -1.06 2.92 -1.50
N MET A 123 -2.20 2.63 -2.11
CA MET A 123 -2.44 2.85 -3.53
C MET A 123 -3.85 3.42 -3.72
N VAL A 124 -3.97 4.48 -4.50
CA VAL A 124 -5.24 5.18 -4.73
C VAL A 124 -5.49 5.36 -6.22
N SER A 125 -6.73 5.69 -6.62
CA SER A 125 -7.07 5.92 -8.03
C SER A 125 -6.67 4.73 -8.92
N ASN A 126 -6.07 4.98 -10.08
CA ASN A 126 -5.48 4.04 -11.01
C ASN A 126 -3.94 4.02 -10.95
N ASP A 127 -3.36 4.56 -9.89
CA ASP A 127 -1.92 4.69 -9.70
C ASP A 127 -1.25 3.34 -9.43
N GLY A 128 0.10 3.37 -9.41
CA GLY A 128 0.94 2.23 -9.09
C GLY A 128 0.82 1.08 -10.08
N ASN A 129 1.58 0.01 -9.84
CA ASN A 129 1.53 -1.21 -10.63
C ASN A 129 2.19 -2.37 -9.88
N ILE A 130 1.76 -3.58 -10.22
CA ILE A 130 2.24 -4.81 -9.58
C ILE A 130 2.61 -5.78 -10.71
N SER A 131 3.74 -6.48 -10.54
CA SER A 131 4.08 -7.59 -11.43
C SER A 131 4.73 -8.75 -10.71
N VAL A 132 4.64 -9.92 -11.32
CA VAL A 132 5.27 -11.16 -10.87
C VAL A 132 5.96 -11.85 -12.04
N ARG A 133 7.18 -12.35 -11.83
CA ARG A 133 7.90 -13.20 -12.79
C ARG A 133 7.38 -14.64 -12.72
N LEU A 134 6.92 -15.14 -13.86
CA LEU A 134 6.53 -16.53 -14.08
C LEU A 134 7.75 -17.44 -14.20
N GLN A 135 7.55 -18.75 -14.00
CA GLN A 135 8.63 -19.74 -14.05
C GLN A 135 9.34 -19.80 -15.40
N ASN A 136 8.62 -19.55 -16.49
CA ASN A 136 9.18 -19.50 -17.85
C ASN A 136 9.91 -18.19 -18.18
N GLY A 137 10.05 -17.27 -17.22
CA GLY A 137 10.71 -15.97 -17.39
C GLY A 137 9.80 -14.84 -17.88
N ASN A 138 8.56 -15.15 -18.29
CA ASN A 138 7.57 -14.12 -18.62
C ASN A 138 7.11 -13.37 -17.37
N ILE A 139 6.44 -12.23 -17.56
CA ILE A 139 6.02 -11.33 -16.50
C ILE A 139 4.50 -11.20 -16.54
N LEU A 140 3.84 -11.58 -15.46
CA LEU A 140 2.43 -11.28 -15.21
C LEU A 140 2.33 -9.86 -14.61
N ILE A 141 1.51 -8.99 -15.19
CA ILE A 141 1.52 -7.55 -14.86
C ILE A 141 0.12 -6.93 -14.87
N THR A 142 -0.09 -5.94 -14.00
CA THR A 142 -1.33 -5.17 -13.92
C THR A 142 -1.54 -4.28 -15.15
N PRO A 143 -2.80 -4.05 -15.57
CA PRO A 143 -3.10 -3.14 -16.67
C PRO A 143 -2.92 -1.67 -16.28
N SER A 144 -2.75 -0.82 -17.30
CA SER A 144 -2.78 0.63 -17.18
C SER A 144 -4.21 1.14 -16.94
N GLY A 145 -4.34 2.22 -16.17
CA GLY A 145 -5.59 2.97 -16.04
C GLY A 145 -6.67 2.34 -15.16
N VAL A 146 -6.41 1.18 -14.55
CA VAL A 146 -7.36 0.48 -13.66
C VAL A 146 -6.93 0.61 -12.19
N THR A 147 -7.91 0.72 -11.29
CA THR A 147 -7.71 0.70 -9.84
C THR A 147 -7.32 -0.70 -9.36
N LYS A 148 -6.13 -0.86 -8.77
CA LYS A 148 -5.58 -2.18 -8.38
C LYS A 148 -6.38 -2.87 -7.28
N GLY A 149 -7.16 -2.12 -6.49
CA GLY A 149 -8.11 -2.70 -5.55
C GLY A 149 -9.34 -3.35 -6.20
N ARG A 150 -9.55 -3.17 -7.51
CA ARG A 150 -10.76 -3.57 -8.25
C ARG A 150 -10.48 -4.40 -9.51
N ILE A 151 -9.22 -4.76 -9.76
CA ILE A 151 -8.85 -5.64 -10.88
C ILE A 151 -9.33 -7.06 -10.63
N SER A 152 -9.66 -7.77 -11.71
CA SER A 152 -9.91 -9.22 -11.70
C SER A 152 -8.75 -9.99 -12.35
N ALA A 153 -8.82 -11.33 -12.33
CA ALA A 153 -7.75 -12.16 -12.89
C ALA A 153 -7.64 -12.00 -14.41
N GLU A 154 -8.78 -11.74 -15.05
CA GLU A 154 -8.96 -11.58 -16.50
C GLU A 154 -8.40 -10.25 -17.03
N ASP A 155 -8.22 -9.27 -16.14
CA ASP A 155 -7.63 -7.97 -16.45
C ASP A 155 -6.10 -8.01 -16.55
N LEU A 156 -5.45 -9.04 -16.00
CA LEU A 156 -3.99 -9.15 -15.94
C LEU A 156 -3.40 -9.67 -17.27
N LEU A 157 -2.28 -9.08 -17.67
CA LEU A 157 -1.58 -9.41 -18.92
C LEU A 157 -0.30 -10.20 -18.63
N VAL A 158 0.15 -10.98 -19.60
CA VAL A 158 1.49 -11.60 -19.58
C VAL A 158 2.32 -11.00 -20.69
N ILE A 159 3.50 -10.49 -20.35
CA ILE A 159 4.49 -9.97 -21.28
C ILE A 159 5.79 -10.79 -21.20
N ASP A 160 6.60 -10.77 -22.25
CA ASP A 160 7.96 -11.31 -22.20
C ASP A 160 8.99 -10.26 -21.71
N ILE A 161 10.25 -10.66 -21.63
CA ILE A 161 11.35 -9.79 -21.19
C ILE A 161 11.68 -8.67 -22.20
N ASP A 162 11.13 -8.73 -23.41
CA ASP A 162 11.25 -7.68 -24.44
C ASP A 162 10.03 -6.76 -24.46
N GLY A 163 9.04 -7.01 -23.59
CA GLY A 163 7.83 -6.22 -23.41
C GLY A 163 6.73 -6.52 -24.43
N GLN A 164 6.84 -7.64 -25.17
CA GLN A 164 5.78 -8.09 -26.06
C GLN A 164 4.68 -8.80 -25.27
N ILE A 165 3.43 -8.57 -25.65
CA ILE A 165 2.27 -9.22 -25.01
C ILE A 165 2.19 -10.66 -25.49
N ILE A 166 2.39 -11.60 -24.56
CA ILE A 166 2.24 -13.04 -24.77
C ILE A 166 0.80 -13.48 -24.51
N LYS A 167 0.14 -12.88 -23.52
CA LYS A 167 -1.28 -13.11 -23.21
C LYS A 167 -1.93 -11.77 -22.90
N ALA A 168 -2.87 -11.36 -23.74
CA ALA A 168 -3.67 -10.16 -23.54
C ALA A 168 -4.69 -10.35 -22.40
N ALA A 169 -5.17 -9.24 -21.85
CA ALA A 169 -6.35 -9.24 -20.99
C ALA A 169 -7.60 -9.67 -21.80
N GLU A 170 -8.63 -10.17 -21.12
CA GLU A 170 -9.89 -10.52 -21.79
C GLU A 170 -10.59 -9.28 -22.36
N ASN A 171 -10.50 -8.14 -21.67
CA ASN A 171 -10.92 -6.86 -22.21
C ASN A 171 -9.85 -6.31 -23.17
N PRO A 172 -10.11 -6.24 -24.49
CA PRO A 172 -9.12 -5.84 -25.48
C PRO A 172 -8.70 -4.35 -25.39
N ASN A 173 -9.42 -3.54 -24.62
CA ASN A 173 -9.06 -2.14 -24.39
C ASN A 173 -7.97 -1.97 -23.32
N LEU A 174 -7.75 -3.00 -22.50
CA LEU A 174 -6.71 -2.96 -21.48
C LEU A 174 -5.34 -3.22 -22.09
N LYS A 175 -4.38 -2.40 -21.67
CA LYS A 175 -2.97 -2.52 -22.03
C LYS A 175 -2.17 -2.73 -20.76
N ALA A 176 -1.00 -3.35 -20.88
CA ALA A 176 -0.05 -3.42 -19.78
C ALA A 176 0.28 -2.00 -19.26
N THR A 177 0.65 -1.89 -17.99
CA THR A 177 1.09 -0.61 -17.41
C THR A 177 2.14 0.07 -18.29
N SER A 178 2.02 1.38 -18.45
CA SER A 178 3.00 2.18 -19.21
C SER A 178 4.40 2.15 -18.58
N GLU A 179 4.50 1.65 -17.35
CA GLU A 179 5.74 1.48 -16.61
C GLU A 179 6.35 0.08 -16.72
N GLN A 180 5.82 -0.78 -17.60
CA GLN A 180 6.42 -2.09 -17.87
C GLN A 180 7.94 -2.05 -18.15
N PRO A 181 8.54 -1.01 -18.80
CA PRO A 181 9.99 -0.97 -19.01
C PRO A 181 10.78 -0.96 -17.69
N MET A 182 10.25 -0.33 -16.64
CA MET A 182 10.87 -0.31 -15.31
C MET A 182 10.87 -1.71 -14.69
N HIS A 183 9.73 -2.41 -14.73
CA HIS A 183 9.64 -3.81 -14.25
C HIS A 183 10.58 -4.74 -15.00
N ILE A 184 10.62 -4.64 -16.33
CA ILE A 184 11.52 -5.44 -17.17
C ILE A 184 12.98 -5.19 -16.78
N GLU A 185 13.37 -3.93 -16.60
CA GLU A 185 14.72 -3.59 -16.21
C GLU A 185 15.11 -4.18 -14.86
N ILE A 186 14.22 -4.09 -13.86
CA ILE A 186 14.41 -4.71 -12.54
C ILE A 186 14.65 -6.21 -12.69
N TYR A 187 13.81 -6.91 -13.46
CA TYR A 187 13.96 -8.35 -13.67
C TYR A 187 15.21 -8.74 -14.46
N ARG A 188 15.75 -7.85 -15.30
CA ARG A 188 17.04 -8.07 -15.98
C ARG A 188 18.22 -7.94 -15.01
N GLN A 189 18.16 -6.98 -14.08
CA GLN A 189 19.24 -6.75 -13.12
C GLN A 189 19.23 -7.72 -11.94
N ARG A 190 18.06 -8.25 -11.55
CA ARG A 190 17.88 -9.07 -10.36
C ARG A 190 17.16 -10.39 -10.68
N PRO A 191 17.90 -11.46 -11.03
CA PRO A 191 17.34 -12.79 -11.27
C PRO A 191 16.64 -13.41 -10.06
N ASP A 192 17.04 -13.03 -8.86
CA ASP A 192 16.45 -13.44 -7.57
C ASP A 192 15.07 -12.81 -7.31
N VAL A 193 14.77 -11.67 -7.95
CA VAL A 193 13.51 -10.97 -7.81
C VAL A 193 12.43 -11.62 -8.67
N ARG A 194 11.28 -11.90 -8.03
CA ARG A 194 10.07 -12.43 -8.67
C ARG A 194 8.84 -11.58 -8.48
N ALA A 195 8.86 -10.57 -7.62
CA ALA A 195 7.73 -9.67 -7.43
C ALA A 195 8.21 -8.22 -7.34
N VAL A 196 7.43 -7.32 -7.94
CA VAL A 196 7.68 -5.89 -7.94
C VAL A 196 6.38 -5.16 -7.63
N ILE A 197 6.44 -4.25 -6.66
CA ILE A 197 5.35 -3.33 -6.30
C ILE A 197 5.86 -1.90 -6.49
N HIS A 198 5.14 -1.13 -7.29
CA HIS A 198 5.36 0.31 -7.44
C HIS A 198 4.15 1.07 -6.91
N THR A 199 4.41 2.06 -6.05
CA THR A 199 3.39 2.83 -5.31
C THR A 199 3.75 4.31 -5.22
N HIS A 200 2.76 5.18 -5.09
CA HIS A 200 2.93 6.62 -4.83
C HIS A 200 2.69 6.92 -3.35
N LEU A 201 3.53 6.35 -2.49
CA LEU A 201 3.42 6.46 -1.03
C LEU A 201 3.52 7.93 -0.58
N ILE A 202 2.58 8.37 0.25
CA ILE A 202 2.40 9.80 0.58
C ILE A 202 3.60 10.31 1.38
N PHE A 203 3.92 9.63 2.49
CA PHE A 203 4.97 10.10 3.39
C PHE A 203 6.36 9.85 2.82
N ALA A 204 6.57 8.67 2.20
CA ALA A 204 7.85 8.37 1.57
C ALA A 204 8.18 9.36 0.44
N ASN A 205 7.20 9.69 -0.41
CA ASN A 205 7.39 10.73 -1.44
C ASN A 205 7.57 12.11 -0.82
N ALA A 206 6.84 12.47 0.25
CA ALA A 206 7.00 13.76 0.90
C ALA A 206 8.44 13.97 1.42
N LEU A 207 9.02 12.96 2.07
CA LEU A 207 10.42 13.00 2.52
C LEU A 207 11.39 13.07 1.33
N ALA A 208 11.15 12.31 0.26
CA ALA A 208 11.96 12.38 -0.95
C ALA A 208 11.98 13.78 -1.57
N ILE A 209 10.81 14.43 -1.65
CA ILE A 209 10.63 15.75 -2.25
C ILE A 209 11.22 16.84 -1.35
N SER A 210 10.95 16.78 -0.04
CA SER A 210 11.29 17.86 0.89
C SER A 210 12.71 17.77 1.42
N MET A 211 13.21 16.56 1.68
CA MET A 211 14.49 16.34 2.36
C MET A 211 15.54 15.68 1.47
N GLY A 212 15.14 15.08 0.34
CA GLY A 212 16.04 14.33 -0.52
C GLY A 212 16.61 13.06 0.12
N LYS A 213 16.05 12.60 1.26
CA LYS A 213 16.45 11.38 1.96
C LYS A 213 15.34 10.86 2.89
N VAL A 214 15.38 9.56 3.18
CA VAL A 214 14.67 8.96 4.32
C VAL A 214 15.71 8.59 5.37
N ARG A 215 15.53 9.07 6.60
CA ARG A 215 16.51 8.89 7.68
C ARG A 215 16.57 7.45 8.17
N MET A 216 17.78 6.87 8.17
CA MET A 216 18.07 5.55 8.74
C MET A 216 18.83 5.63 10.06
N ASP A 217 19.05 6.83 10.57
CA ASP A 217 19.75 7.10 11.83
C ASP A 217 18.80 7.29 13.03
N VAL A 218 17.53 6.89 12.90
CA VAL A 218 16.48 7.16 13.91
C VAL A 218 15.81 5.87 14.39
N ILE A 219 15.37 5.00 13.47
CA ILE A 219 14.60 3.78 13.79
C ILE A 219 15.47 2.56 13.47
N PRO A 220 15.94 1.78 14.46
CA PRO A 220 16.84 0.64 14.25
C PRO A 220 16.28 -0.41 13.29
N GLU A 221 15.00 -0.74 13.41
CA GLU A 221 14.33 -1.75 12.59
C GLU A 221 14.31 -1.34 11.11
N ALA A 222 14.14 -0.05 10.83
CA ALA A 222 14.19 0.47 9.47
C ALA A 222 15.60 0.38 8.89
N ALA A 223 16.60 0.77 9.68
CA ALA A 223 18.00 0.72 9.31
C ALA A 223 18.49 -0.72 9.06
N ILE A 224 18.06 -1.68 9.88
CA ILE A 224 18.35 -3.11 9.68
C ILE A 224 17.61 -3.64 8.43
N ALA A 225 16.36 -3.23 8.21
CA ALA A 225 15.54 -3.75 7.13
C ALA A 225 15.97 -3.24 5.75
N PHE A 226 16.41 -1.98 5.65
CA PHE A 226 16.69 -1.33 4.38
C PHE A 226 18.17 -1.01 4.18
N GLY A 227 18.93 -0.81 5.26
CA GLY A 227 20.26 -0.22 5.20
C GLY A 227 20.17 1.24 4.77
N GLU A 228 20.09 1.45 3.45
CA GLU A 228 19.87 2.74 2.80
C GLU A 228 18.67 2.64 1.84
N ILE A 229 17.92 3.73 1.71
CA ILE A 229 16.89 3.86 0.67
C ILE A 229 17.38 4.89 -0.34
N PRO A 230 17.89 4.45 -1.50
CA PRO A 230 18.36 5.38 -2.52
C PRO A 230 17.19 6.12 -3.16
N ILE A 231 17.46 7.37 -3.56
CA ILE A 231 16.53 8.19 -4.33
C ILE A 231 17.15 8.42 -5.71
N THR A 232 16.42 8.05 -6.76
CA THR A 232 16.90 8.25 -8.14
C THR A 232 17.00 9.74 -8.48
N GLU A 233 17.72 10.05 -9.55
CA GLU A 233 17.51 11.32 -10.25
C GLU A 233 16.10 11.41 -10.84
N PHE A 234 15.63 12.63 -11.10
CA PHE A 234 14.32 12.81 -11.73
C PHE A 234 14.33 12.21 -13.14
N SER A 235 13.29 11.45 -13.44
CA SER A 235 13.04 10.91 -14.77
C SER A 235 11.55 10.97 -15.07
N LEU A 236 11.21 11.19 -16.35
CA LEU A 236 9.82 11.20 -16.78
C LEU A 236 9.20 9.80 -16.54
N PRO A 237 8.05 9.68 -15.87
CA PRO A 237 7.34 8.40 -15.74
C PRO A 237 7.06 7.75 -17.09
N SER A 238 7.00 6.42 -17.13
CA SER A 238 6.71 5.67 -18.37
C SER A 238 7.70 5.92 -19.52
N SER A 239 8.94 6.33 -19.22
CA SER A 239 9.99 6.59 -20.20
C SER A 239 11.17 5.62 -20.08
N PRO A 240 11.98 5.43 -21.14
CA PRO A 240 13.24 4.68 -21.05
C PRO A 240 14.20 5.22 -19.98
N GLN A 241 14.15 6.53 -19.72
CA GLN A 241 14.95 7.19 -18.69
C GLN A 241 14.57 6.71 -17.29
N ASN A 242 13.30 6.40 -17.03
CA ASN A 242 12.85 5.87 -15.74
C ASN A 242 13.46 4.49 -15.45
N ALA A 243 13.49 3.61 -16.45
CA ALA A 243 14.17 2.32 -16.34
C ALA A 243 15.68 2.49 -16.10
N ALA A 244 16.33 3.42 -16.82
CA ALA A 244 17.75 3.69 -16.64
C ALA A 244 18.07 4.25 -15.24
N ALA A 245 17.19 5.09 -14.68
CA ALA A 245 17.39 5.72 -13.38
C ALA A 245 17.40 4.71 -12.22
N VAL A 246 16.66 3.59 -12.34
CA VAL A 246 16.63 2.54 -11.31
C VAL A 246 17.71 1.47 -11.49
N ARG A 247 18.26 1.32 -12.71
CA ARG A 247 19.11 0.19 -13.12
C ARG A 247 20.29 -0.10 -12.19
N GLU A 248 21.08 0.91 -11.84
CA GLU A 248 22.28 0.70 -11.02
C GLU A 248 21.94 0.55 -9.53
N LEU A 249 20.86 1.19 -9.09
CA LEU A 249 20.43 1.18 -7.68
C LEU A 249 19.79 -0.16 -7.29
N ILE A 250 18.94 -0.71 -8.16
CA ILE A 250 18.17 -1.93 -7.86
C ILE A 250 19.05 -3.20 -7.71
N LYS A 251 20.29 -3.15 -8.22
CA LYS A 251 21.28 -4.23 -8.04
C LYS A 251 21.61 -4.50 -6.57
N TYR A 252 21.46 -3.48 -5.71
CA TYR A 252 21.93 -3.52 -4.32
C TYR A 252 20.84 -3.20 -3.30
N HIS A 253 19.67 -2.73 -3.74
CA HIS A 253 18.60 -2.27 -2.87
C HIS A 253 17.28 -2.92 -3.24
N ASP A 254 16.54 -3.35 -2.22
CA ASP A 254 15.22 -3.94 -2.42
C ASP A 254 14.08 -2.91 -2.38
N VAL A 255 14.39 -1.68 -1.94
CA VAL A 255 13.48 -0.55 -1.87
C VAL A 255 14.18 0.69 -2.39
N LEU A 256 13.50 1.48 -3.22
CA LEU A 256 14.00 2.75 -3.73
C LEU A 256 12.88 3.77 -3.91
N LEU A 257 13.27 5.03 -3.93
CA LEU A 257 12.39 6.16 -4.23
C LEU A 257 12.78 6.76 -5.58
N ILE A 258 11.77 7.15 -6.35
CA ILE A 258 11.93 7.85 -7.63
C ILE A 258 11.58 9.31 -7.40
N ARG A 259 12.55 10.19 -7.59
CA ARG A 259 12.42 11.62 -7.26
C ARG A 259 11.21 12.25 -7.97
N ASN A 260 10.35 12.90 -7.16
CA ASN A 260 9.09 13.52 -7.58
C ASN A 260 8.07 12.58 -8.26
N HIS A 261 8.11 11.28 -7.94
CA HIS A 261 7.25 10.30 -8.59
C HIS A 261 6.67 9.29 -7.59
N GLY A 262 7.49 8.39 -7.07
CA GLY A 262 6.98 7.22 -6.35
C GLY A 262 8.04 6.40 -5.66
N SER A 263 7.63 5.20 -5.28
CA SER A 263 8.42 4.22 -4.56
C SER A 263 8.35 2.88 -5.27
N LEU A 264 9.36 2.07 -5.08
CA LEU A 264 9.46 0.74 -5.65
C LEU A 264 9.97 -0.21 -4.58
N ALA A 265 9.35 -1.37 -4.46
CA ALA A 265 9.79 -2.46 -3.61
C ALA A 265 9.82 -3.78 -4.39
N VAL A 266 10.82 -4.62 -4.11
CA VAL A 266 11.00 -5.92 -4.75
C VAL A 266 11.12 -7.05 -3.74
N GLY A 267 10.80 -8.27 -4.17
CA GLY A 267 10.93 -9.46 -3.33
C GLY A 267 10.95 -10.76 -4.13
N LYS A 268 11.25 -11.87 -3.44
CA LYS A 268 11.15 -13.21 -4.03
C LYS A 268 9.71 -13.67 -4.21
N ASN A 269 8.77 -12.96 -3.60
CA ASN A 269 7.33 -13.14 -3.69
C ASN A 269 6.61 -11.83 -3.29
N LEU A 270 5.28 -11.78 -3.44
CA LEU A 270 4.52 -10.55 -3.15
C LEU A 270 4.46 -10.22 -1.67
N ASP A 271 4.55 -11.21 -0.77
CA ASP A 271 4.56 -10.99 0.68
C ASP A 271 5.76 -10.13 1.08
N GLU A 272 6.97 -10.48 0.61
CA GLU A 272 8.17 -9.70 0.88
C GLU A 272 8.13 -8.29 0.30
N ALA A 273 7.69 -8.15 -0.95
CA ALA A 273 7.57 -6.84 -1.59
C ALA A 273 6.54 -5.95 -0.86
N LEU A 274 5.43 -6.55 -0.40
CA LEU A 274 4.37 -5.87 0.33
C LEU A 274 4.84 -5.41 1.71
N ILE A 275 5.49 -6.29 2.49
CA ILE A 275 6.06 -5.96 3.81
C ILE A 275 7.03 -4.78 3.68
N LYS A 276 7.89 -4.78 2.65
CA LYS A 276 8.83 -3.68 2.38
C LYS A 276 8.09 -2.38 2.05
N THR A 277 7.04 -2.45 1.24
CA THR A 277 6.20 -1.29 0.86
C THR A 277 5.50 -0.70 2.08
N GLU A 278 4.86 -1.53 2.90
CA GLU A 278 4.16 -1.09 4.12
C GLU A 278 5.14 -0.49 5.14
N ARG A 279 6.29 -1.14 5.34
CA ARG A 279 7.32 -0.65 6.26
C ARG A 279 7.91 0.68 5.80
N LEU A 280 8.15 0.86 4.50
CA LEU A 280 8.63 2.12 3.95
C LEU A 280 7.68 3.27 4.31
N GLU A 281 6.39 3.11 4.05
CA GLU A 281 5.43 4.17 4.34
C GLU A 281 5.28 4.41 5.84
N HIS A 282 5.24 3.34 6.64
CA HIS A 282 5.12 3.45 8.09
C HIS A 282 6.30 4.22 8.70
N VAL A 283 7.53 3.87 8.32
CA VAL A 283 8.75 4.57 8.76
C VAL A 283 8.72 6.02 8.30
N SER A 284 8.36 6.26 7.05
CA SER A 284 8.32 7.62 6.48
C SER A 284 7.29 8.50 7.19
N LYS A 285 6.12 7.93 7.54
CA LYS A 285 5.07 8.61 8.31
C LYS A 285 5.55 9.00 9.69
N THR A 286 6.20 8.07 10.40
CA THR A 286 6.77 8.32 11.72
C THR A 286 7.83 9.41 11.67
N LEU A 287 8.77 9.35 10.71
CA LEU A 287 9.80 10.38 10.55
C LEU A 287 9.21 11.75 10.22
N THR A 288 8.20 11.79 9.35
CA THR A 288 7.50 13.05 9.02
C THR A 288 6.89 13.69 10.27
N PHE A 289 6.22 12.90 11.11
CA PHE A 289 5.65 13.42 12.35
C PHE A 289 6.72 13.80 13.37
N ALA A 290 7.82 13.05 13.46
CA ALA A 290 8.94 13.40 14.34
C ALA A 290 9.53 14.77 13.97
N GLU A 291 9.82 14.99 12.68
CA GLU A 291 10.34 16.27 12.18
C GLU A 291 9.32 17.42 12.37
N LEU A 292 8.00 17.14 12.32
CA LEU A 292 6.96 18.14 12.60
C LEU A 292 6.89 18.52 14.09
N LEU A 293 7.16 17.59 15.00
CA LEU A 293 7.10 17.81 16.44
C LEU A 293 8.33 18.56 16.97
N GLY A 294 9.45 18.54 16.23
CA GLY A 294 10.67 19.28 16.57
C GLY A 294 11.94 18.47 16.32
N ASP A 295 12.93 18.66 17.18
CA ASP A 295 14.25 18.03 17.04
C ASP A 295 14.16 16.50 17.11
N VAL A 296 14.71 15.84 16.09
CA VAL A 296 14.72 14.37 15.98
C VAL A 296 15.95 13.80 16.69
N ASN A 297 15.68 12.97 17.72
CA ASN A 297 16.72 12.22 18.43
C ASN A 297 17.22 11.06 17.58
N THR A 298 18.53 11.03 17.32
CA THR A 298 19.18 9.97 16.54
C THR A 298 19.64 8.82 17.42
N LEU A 299 19.89 7.69 16.78
CA LEU A 299 20.57 6.57 17.40
C LEU A 299 21.99 6.95 17.83
N PRO A 300 22.49 6.38 18.94
CA PRO A 300 23.89 6.48 19.32
C PRO A 300 24.83 6.00 18.19
N PRO A 301 26.00 6.62 17.97
CA PRO A 301 26.91 6.25 16.88
C PRO A 301 27.35 4.78 16.90
N ASP A 302 27.57 4.20 18.08
CA ASP A 302 27.92 2.79 18.27
C ASP A 302 26.81 1.84 17.81
N MET A 303 25.54 2.25 17.94
CA MET A 303 24.40 1.50 17.42
C MET A 303 24.34 1.55 15.89
N LEU A 304 24.70 2.66 15.26
CA LEU A 304 24.76 2.77 13.80
C LEU A 304 25.82 1.82 13.22
N ASP A 305 27.00 1.77 13.83
CA ASP A 305 28.07 0.86 13.42
C ASP A 305 27.65 -0.62 13.58
N ALA A 306 26.99 -0.96 14.69
CA ALA A 306 26.46 -2.30 14.92
C ALA A 306 25.41 -2.70 13.86
N ILE A 307 24.51 -1.78 13.52
CA ILE A 307 23.49 -2.00 12.48
C ILE A 307 24.13 -2.18 11.11
N GLN A 308 25.11 -1.35 10.73
CA GLN A 308 25.83 -1.51 9.47
C GLN A 308 26.50 -2.90 9.39
N GLY A 309 27.07 -3.38 10.50
CA GLY A 309 27.62 -4.74 10.59
C GLY A 309 26.59 -5.85 10.37
N ILE A 310 25.35 -5.66 10.83
CA ILE A 310 24.24 -6.61 10.59
C ILE A 310 23.81 -6.58 9.12
N VAL A 311 23.58 -5.39 8.56
CA VAL A 311 23.15 -5.21 7.16
C VAL A 311 24.18 -5.82 6.19
N GLN A 312 25.48 -5.58 6.41
CA GLN A 312 26.54 -6.14 5.58
C GLN A 312 26.61 -7.68 5.64
N LYS A 313 26.23 -8.30 6.77
CA LYS A 313 26.16 -9.76 6.90
C LYS A 313 24.94 -10.31 6.15
N ASN A 314 23.79 -9.64 6.27
CA ASN A 314 22.56 -10.05 5.59
C ASN A 314 22.68 -9.96 4.07
N ASN A 315 23.38 -8.94 3.55
CA ASN A 315 23.58 -8.74 2.09
C ASN A 315 24.67 -9.64 1.48
N LYS A 316 25.40 -10.43 2.28
CA LYS A 316 26.44 -11.37 1.82
C LYS A 316 25.95 -12.83 1.76
N LEU A 317 24.71 -13.09 2.15
CA LEU A 317 24.02 -14.37 2.10
C LEU A 317 23.08 -14.42 0.90
#